data_AF-A0A965J6A2-F1
#
_entry.id   AF-A0A965J6A2-F1
#
_cell.length_a   1.000
_cell.length_b   1.000
_cell.length_c   1.000
_cell.angle_alpha   90.00
_cell.angle_beta   90.00
_cell.angle_gamma   90.00
#
_symmetry.space_group_name_H-M   'P 1'
#
loop_
_entity.id
_entity.type
_entity.pdbx_description
1 polymer ?
#
loop_
_entity_poly.entity_id
_entity_poly.type
_entity_poly.pdbx_seq_one_letter_code
_entity_poly.pdbx_strand_id
1 'polypeptide(L)'
;MKKPSITVFLLTMMNLATILSIKNWPFAAEFGFSSLFFILLAVVTFFIPSALVSAELATGWPQKGGIFVWVKEALGDRMGFLAVWLLWVENVVWYPTILSFIAGTMAYAIEPSLADNNLFTFFTILIVFWGVTLLNFKGIRFSGFISTLGVITGTLLPGALIVILGLSWLYWGKPMEIEMTWNSFIPSITHPYQLVFLSGVILSFAGIEMNAVHANDVENPQKSYPLAILISVVLIVIFTSLGTLAIAMVIPQEKINLIAGSVAAIDYFLTAYNLKGYIPLISVLISFGALAGLSTWIAGPSKGLLTAAENGDLPPILRKVNQKGTPVGMLILQGVI
;
A
#
# COMPACT_ATOMS: atom_id res chain seq x y z
N MET A 1 15.45 30.52 0.69
CA MET A 1 14.27 29.69 1.04
C MET A 1 13.97 28.78 -0.14
N LYS A 2 13.96 27.45 0.03
CA LYS A 2 13.57 26.53 -1.06
C LYS A 2 12.08 26.74 -1.32
N LYS A 3 11.69 26.94 -2.59
CA LYS A 3 10.27 27.04 -2.96
C LYS A 3 9.55 25.75 -2.55
N PRO A 4 8.35 25.84 -1.95
CA PRO A 4 7.49 24.66 -1.78
C PRO A 4 7.26 24.06 -3.17
N SER A 5 7.34 22.74 -3.27
CA SER A 5 7.37 22.01 -4.56
C SER A 5 6.29 20.95 -4.65
N ILE A 6 5.52 20.75 -3.59
CA ILE A 6 4.48 19.71 -3.52
C ILE A 6 3.12 20.37 -3.65
N THR A 7 2.45 20.10 -4.76
CA THR A 7 1.08 20.50 -5.02
C THR A 7 0.10 19.54 -4.35
N VAL A 8 -1.17 19.95 -4.24
CA VAL A 8 -2.28 19.07 -3.77
C VAL A 8 -2.32 17.77 -4.55
N PHE A 9 -2.16 17.85 -5.88
CA PHE A 9 -2.12 16.67 -6.75
C PHE A 9 -0.98 15.72 -6.39
N LEU A 10 0.24 16.24 -6.26
CA LEU A 10 1.40 15.41 -5.95
C LEU A 10 1.27 14.76 -4.57
N LEU A 11 0.81 15.50 -3.56
CA LEU A 11 0.56 14.96 -2.21
C LEU A 11 -0.53 13.89 -2.23
N THR A 12 -1.60 14.10 -3.00
CA THR A 12 -2.65 13.10 -3.20
C THR A 12 -2.07 11.82 -3.81
N MET A 13 -1.26 11.93 -4.88
CA MET A 13 -0.61 10.78 -5.49
C MET A 13 0.32 10.04 -4.51
N MET A 14 1.03 10.76 -3.65
CA MET A 14 1.87 10.16 -2.60
C MET A 14 1.03 9.40 -1.57
N ASN A 15 -0.11 9.95 -1.14
CA ASN A 15 -1.03 9.24 -0.24
C ASN A 15 -1.62 7.99 -0.89
N LEU A 16 -2.08 8.10 -2.15
CA LEU A 16 -2.56 6.95 -2.91
C LEU A 16 -1.46 5.89 -3.07
N ALA A 17 -0.22 6.29 -3.29
CA ALA A 17 0.91 5.38 -3.37
C ALA A 17 1.16 4.56 -2.11
N THR A 18 0.87 5.19 -0.98
CA THR A 18 1.16 4.66 0.34
C THR A 18 0.08 3.65 0.75
N ILE A 19 -1.19 3.95 0.48
CA ILE A 19 -2.33 3.24 1.04
C ILE A 19 -3.11 2.45 -0.01
N LEU A 20 -3.33 3.04 -1.19
CA LEU A 20 -4.10 2.35 -2.23
C LEU A 20 -3.24 1.21 -2.79
N SER A 21 -3.54 -0.01 -2.36
CA SER A 21 -2.85 -1.21 -2.81
C SER A 21 -3.86 -2.23 -3.30
N ILE A 22 -3.88 -2.44 -4.62
CA ILE A 22 -4.76 -3.45 -5.24
C ILE A 22 -4.47 -4.86 -4.72
N LYS A 23 -3.28 -5.10 -4.15
CA LYS A 23 -2.91 -6.33 -3.43
C LYS A 23 -3.87 -6.68 -2.29
N ASN A 24 -4.43 -5.68 -1.61
CA ASN A 24 -5.24 -5.92 -0.41
C ASN A 24 -6.69 -6.27 -0.73
N TRP A 25 -7.13 -6.06 -1.99
CA TRP A 25 -8.52 -6.28 -2.38
C TRP A 25 -8.95 -7.76 -2.38
N PRO A 26 -8.13 -8.72 -2.85
CA PRO A 26 -8.46 -10.16 -2.75
C PRO A 26 -8.71 -10.62 -1.32
N PHE A 27 -7.90 -10.14 -0.37
CA PHE A 27 -8.09 -10.44 1.04
C PHE A 27 -9.48 -10.02 1.50
N ALA A 28 -9.89 -8.79 1.17
CA ALA A 28 -11.22 -8.34 1.51
C ALA A 28 -12.33 -9.10 0.77
N ALA A 29 -12.07 -9.51 -0.47
CA ALA A 29 -13.05 -10.15 -1.35
C ALA A 29 -13.47 -11.56 -0.89
N GLU A 30 -12.65 -12.24 -0.07
CA GLU A 30 -12.98 -13.55 0.52
C GLU A 30 -14.32 -13.53 1.29
N PHE A 31 -14.70 -12.37 1.83
CA PHE A 31 -15.93 -12.14 2.58
C PHE A 31 -17.14 -11.77 1.72
N GLY A 32 -16.99 -11.81 0.38
CA GLY A 32 -18.04 -11.49 -0.56
C GLY A 32 -18.63 -10.11 -0.33
N PHE A 33 -19.96 -10.02 -0.24
CA PHE A 33 -20.65 -8.75 -0.02
C PHE A 33 -20.43 -8.15 1.38
N SER A 34 -20.19 -8.99 2.39
CA SER A 34 -19.92 -8.54 3.77
C SER A 34 -18.56 -7.82 3.91
N SER A 35 -17.68 -7.95 2.91
CA SER A 35 -16.42 -7.18 2.84
C SER A 35 -16.65 -5.67 2.94
N LEU A 36 -17.74 -5.16 2.35
CA LEU A 36 -18.10 -3.74 2.43
C LEU A 36 -18.44 -3.29 3.85
N PHE A 37 -19.05 -4.16 4.66
CA PHE A 37 -19.34 -3.85 6.05
C PHE A 37 -18.04 -3.66 6.84
N PHE A 38 -17.07 -4.57 6.65
CA PHE A 38 -15.77 -4.48 7.31
C PHE A 38 -14.95 -3.28 6.83
N ILE A 39 -14.98 -2.99 5.52
CA ILE A 39 -14.36 -1.79 4.95
C ILE A 39 -15.00 -0.54 5.55
N LEU A 40 -16.33 -0.44 5.60
CA LEU A 40 -17.04 0.70 6.18
C LEU A 40 -16.67 0.89 7.65
N LEU A 41 -16.64 -0.20 8.42
CA LEU A 41 -16.24 -0.19 9.82
C LEU A 41 -14.81 0.34 9.98
N ALA A 42 -13.84 -0.18 9.21
CA ALA A 42 -12.46 0.27 9.24
C ALA A 42 -12.33 1.75 8.82
N VAL A 43 -13.10 2.19 7.83
CA VAL A 43 -13.07 3.56 7.34
C VAL A 43 -13.55 4.54 8.41
N VAL A 44 -14.68 4.24 9.05
CA VAL A 44 -15.30 5.12 10.06
C VAL A 44 -14.52 5.10 11.37
N THR A 45 -14.08 3.93 11.82
CA THR A 45 -13.45 3.77 13.16
C THR A 45 -11.96 4.04 13.17
N PHE A 46 -11.27 3.91 12.03
CA PHE A 46 -9.80 4.02 11.97
C PHE A 46 -9.33 5.00 10.90
N PHE A 47 -9.70 4.81 9.64
CA PHE A 47 -9.08 5.54 8.53
C PHE A 47 -9.38 7.05 8.56
N ILE A 48 -10.66 7.44 8.71
CA ILE A 48 -11.06 8.85 8.78
C ILE A 48 -10.47 9.52 10.04
N PRO A 49 -10.60 8.94 11.26
CA PRO A 49 -9.96 9.50 12.45
C PRO A 49 -8.44 9.68 12.29
N SER A 50 -7.74 8.67 11.78
CA SER A 50 -6.29 8.73 11.55
C SER A 50 -5.92 9.83 10.54
N ALA A 51 -6.69 9.95 9.46
CA ALA A 51 -6.49 10.98 8.45
C ALA A 51 -6.70 12.41 9.00
N LEU A 52 -7.72 12.62 9.85
CA LEU A 52 -7.99 13.91 10.48
C LEU A 52 -6.89 14.30 11.48
N VAL A 53 -6.50 13.38 12.35
CA VAL A 53 -5.40 13.61 13.31
C VAL A 53 -4.10 13.90 12.57
N SER A 54 -3.81 13.14 11.51
CA SER A 54 -2.63 13.37 10.67
C SER A 54 -2.67 14.74 10.01
N ALA A 55 -3.82 15.19 9.51
CA ALA A 55 -3.99 16.51 8.91
C ALA A 55 -3.74 17.66 9.91
N GLU A 56 -4.28 17.53 11.12
CA GLU A 56 -4.13 18.52 12.19
C GLU A 56 -2.68 18.58 12.68
N LEU A 57 -2.08 17.43 13.00
CA LEU A 57 -0.70 17.39 13.52
C LEU A 57 0.33 17.82 12.46
N ALA A 58 0.10 17.46 11.19
CA ALA A 58 0.99 17.86 10.09
C ALA A 58 0.98 19.37 9.84
N THR A 59 -0.15 20.04 10.08
CA THR A 59 -0.27 21.49 9.88
C THR A 59 0.04 22.30 11.14
N GLY A 60 -0.23 21.76 12.32
CA GLY A 60 0.07 22.38 13.62
C GLY A 60 1.55 22.29 14.02
N TRP A 61 2.20 21.15 13.75
CA TRP A 61 3.62 20.91 14.01
C TRP A 61 4.33 20.49 12.72
N PRO A 62 4.54 21.42 11.76
CA PRO A 62 5.01 21.06 10.43
C PRO A 62 6.49 20.66 10.39
N GLN A 63 7.16 20.54 11.54
CA GLN A 63 8.58 20.26 11.68
C GLN A 63 9.00 18.97 10.94
N LYS A 64 10.24 18.94 10.46
CA LYS A 64 10.77 17.78 9.74
C LYS A 64 10.92 16.59 10.68
N GLY A 65 10.09 15.57 10.48
CA GLY A 65 10.17 14.30 11.23
C GLY A 65 8.82 13.58 11.40
N GLY A 66 7.70 14.23 11.08
CA GLY A 66 6.38 13.58 11.07
C GLY A 66 6.03 12.97 12.44
N ILE A 67 5.63 11.70 12.44
CA ILE A 67 5.20 10.96 13.65
C ILE A 67 6.23 11.04 14.78
N PHE A 68 7.53 10.97 14.45
CA PHE A 68 8.60 11.10 15.44
C PHE A 68 8.43 12.35 16.29
N VAL A 69 8.24 13.50 15.62
CA VAL A 69 8.15 14.80 16.25
C VAL A 69 6.86 14.89 17.04
N TRP A 70 5.73 14.45 16.49
CA TRP A 70 4.45 14.55 17.17
C TRP A 70 4.45 13.80 18.50
N VAL A 71 4.97 12.58 18.50
CA VAL A 71 5.04 11.75 19.70
C VAL A 71 6.12 12.25 20.65
N LYS A 72 7.25 12.75 20.13
CA LYS A 72 8.31 13.35 20.95
C LYS A 72 7.82 14.60 21.70
N GLU A 73 7.14 15.52 21.01
CA GLU A 73 6.64 16.76 21.62
C GLU A 73 5.57 16.48 22.68
N ALA A 74 4.76 15.43 22.50
CA ALA A 74 3.70 15.08 23.45
C ALA A 74 4.18 14.19 24.62
N LEU A 75 5.04 13.21 24.35
CA LEU A 75 5.35 12.11 25.28
C LEU A 75 6.86 11.92 25.54
N GLY A 76 7.70 12.78 24.97
CA GLY A 76 9.15 12.79 25.14
C GLY A 76 9.93 11.88 24.19
N ASP A 77 11.25 12.02 24.21
CA ASP A 77 12.19 11.43 23.25
C ASP A 77 12.07 9.90 23.12
N ARG A 78 11.93 9.18 24.24
CA ARG A 78 11.84 7.71 24.25
C ARG A 78 10.60 7.21 23.52
N MET A 79 9.47 7.88 23.70
CA MET A 79 8.21 7.51 23.07
C MET A 79 8.23 7.89 21.58
N GLY A 80 8.84 9.02 21.23
CA GLY A 80 9.12 9.40 19.84
C GLY A 80 9.95 8.35 19.11
N PHE A 81 11.06 7.90 19.72
CA PHE A 81 11.89 6.83 19.17
C PHE A 81 11.10 5.52 19.01
N LEU A 82 10.35 5.11 20.05
CA LEU A 82 9.52 3.90 20.00
C LEU A 82 8.52 3.93 18.85
N ALA A 83 7.86 5.07 18.61
CA ALA A 83 6.89 5.20 17.53
C ALA A 83 7.51 4.97 16.14
N VAL A 84 8.67 5.58 15.88
CA VAL A 84 9.39 5.39 14.60
C VAL A 84 9.98 3.99 14.48
N TRP A 85 10.44 3.41 15.60
CA TRP A 85 10.92 2.05 15.66
C TRP A 85 9.81 1.04 15.28
N LEU A 86 8.62 1.20 15.85
CA LEU A 86 7.46 0.36 15.51
C LEU A 86 7.09 0.48 14.03
N LEU A 87 7.10 1.69 13.47
CA LEU A 87 6.87 1.91 12.04
C LEU A 87 7.92 1.19 11.18
N TRP A 88 9.19 1.20 11.59
CA TRP A 88 10.23 0.46 10.88
C TRP A 88 10.03 -1.05 10.97
N VAL A 89 9.74 -1.60 12.15
CA VAL A 89 9.51 -3.04 12.36
C VAL A 89 8.30 -3.54 11.57
N GLU A 90 7.19 -2.79 11.58
CA GLU A 90 5.99 -3.10 10.79
C GLU A 90 6.32 -3.31 9.31
N ASN A 91 7.14 -2.42 8.74
CA ASN A 91 7.56 -2.48 7.35
C ASN A 91 8.38 -3.73 7.02
N VAL A 92 9.25 -4.15 7.93
CA VAL A 92 10.05 -5.37 7.76
C VAL A 92 9.14 -6.60 7.65
N VAL A 93 8.09 -6.69 8.48
CA VAL A 93 7.11 -7.79 8.44
C VAL A 93 6.21 -7.71 7.22
N TRP A 94 6.00 -6.51 6.65
CA TRP A 94 5.18 -6.31 5.46
C TRP A 94 5.88 -6.73 4.14
N TYR A 95 7.21 -6.63 4.05
CA TYR A 95 7.95 -6.89 2.80
C TYR A 95 7.67 -8.25 2.15
N PRO A 96 7.66 -9.39 2.87
CA PRO A 96 7.35 -10.68 2.26
C PRO A 96 6.00 -10.70 1.55
N THR A 97 5.01 -9.98 2.09
CA THR A 97 3.65 -9.94 1.54
C THR A 97 3.62 -9.21 0.19
N ILE A 98 4.22 -8.02 0.10
CA ILE A 98 4.27 -7.26 -1.17
C ILE A 98 5.17 -7.92 -2.21
N LEU A 99 6.26 -8.56 -1.78
CA LEU A 99 7.16 -9.31 -2.68
C LEU A 99 6.48 -10.56 -3.23
N SER A 100 5.69 -11.26 -2.41
CA SER A 100 4.86 -12.39 -2.87
C SER A 100 3.84 -11.91 -3.90
N PHE A 101 3.18 -10.78 -3.68
CA PHE A 101 2.25 -10.18 -4.65
C PHE A 101 2.95 -9.86 -5.99
N ILE A 102 4.16 -9.29 -5.95
CA ILE A 102 4.96 -9.04 -7.15
C ILE A 102 5.26 -10.35 -7.87
N ALA A 103 5.70 -11.38 -7.16
CA ALA A 103 5.99 -12.68 -7.76
C ALA A 103 4.75 -13.33 -8.38
N GLY A 104 3.64 -13.39 -7.65
CA GLY A 104 2.37 -13.93 -8.13
C GLY A 104 1.82 -13.14 -9.32
N THR A 105 1.99 -11.82 -9.34
CA THR A 105 1.60 -11.00 -10.50
C THR A 105 2.52 -11.25 -11.70
N MET A 106 3.84 -11.30 -11.50
CA MET A 106 4.79 -11.58 -12.57
C MET A 106 4.59 -12.97 -13.18
N ALA A 107 4.11 -13.95 -12.41
CA ALA A 107 3.75 -15.25 -12.94
C ALA A 107 2.73 -15.14 -14.09
N TYR A 108 1.71 -14.30 -13.97
CA TYR A 108 0.71 -14.09 -15.03
C TYR A 108 1.28 -13.44 -16.30
N ALA A 109 2.47 -12.84 -16.24
CA ALA A 109 3.18 -12.36 -17.42
C ALA A 109 3.89 -13.46 -18.22
N ILE A 110 4.18 -14.59 -17.59
CA ILE A 110 4.90 -15.72 -18.18
C ILE A 110 3.93 -16.88 -18.41
N GLU A 111 3.39 -17.42 -17.31
CA GLU A 111 2.46 -18.53 -17.26
C GLU A 111 1.74 -18.49 -15.89
N PRO A 112 0.40 -18.34 -15.84
CA PRO A 112 -0.34 -18.19 -14.58
C PRO A 112 -0.10 -19.30 -13.54
N SER A 113 0.16 -20.54 -13.97
CA SER A 113 0.44 -21.67 -13.05
C SER A 113 1.70 -21.48 -12.20
N LEU A 114 2.60 -20.56 -12.57
CA LEU A 114 3.77 -20.22 -11.76
C LEU A 114 3.42 -19.47 -10.47
N ALA A 115 2.21 -18.89 -10.36
CA ALA A 115 1.79 -18.18 -9.16
C ALA A 115 1.68 -19.11 -7.94
N ASP A 116 1.39 -20.39 -8.18
CA ASP A 116 1.30 -21.43 -7.14
C ASP A 116 2.63 -22.18 -6.94
N ASN A 117 3.68 -21.84 -7.71
CA ASN A 117 4.99 -22.47 -7.60
C ASN A 117 5.85 -21.78 -6.51
N ASN A 118 5.97 -22.45 -5.36
CA ASN A 118 6.72 -21.93 -4.22
C ASN A 118 8.20 -21.61 -4.54
N LEU A 119 8.86 -22.37 -5.43
CA LEU A 119 10.25 -22.11 -5.81
C LEU A 119 10.36 -20.85 -6.67
N PHE A 120 9.46 -20.69 -7.64
CA PHE A 120 9.39 -19.48 -8.45
C PHE A 120 9.17 -18.24 -7.58
N THR A 121 8.21 -18.31 -6.66
CA THR A 121 7.93 -17.22 -5.72
C THR A 121 9.14 -16.91 -4.85
N PHE A 122 9.77 -17.92 -4.24
CA PHE A 122 10.95 -17.75 -3.39
C PHE A 122 12.12 -17.05 -4.10
N PHE A 123 12.51 -17.53 -5.28
CA PHE A 123 13.63 -16.92 -6.02
C PHE A 123 13.28 -15.51 -6.53
N THR A 124 12.03 -15.29 -6.94
CA THR A 124 11.57 -13.95 -7.36
C THR A 124 11.65 -12.96 -6.21
N ILE A 125 11.17 -13.34 -5.02
CA ILE A 125 11.25 -12.53 -3.80
C ILE A 125 12.72 -12.14 -3.51
N LEU A 126 13.64 -13.11 -3.49
CA LEU A 126 15.05 -12.86 -3.20
C LEU A 126 15.70 -11.91 -4.22
N ILE A 127 15.52 -12.17 -5.52
CA ILE A 127 16.11 -11.37 -6.60
C ILE A 127 15.55 -9.95 -6.56
N VAL A 128 14.22 -9.82 -6.43
CA VAL A 128 13.55 -8.52 -6.41
C VAL A 128 13.98 -7.72 -5.19
N PHE A 129 13.94 -8.30 -3.99
CA PHE A 129 14.20 -7.56 -2.76
C PHE A 129 15.64 -7.07 -2.68
N TRP A 130 16.61 -7.94 -2.96
CA TRP A 130 18.02 -7.53 -3.01
C TRP A 130 18.27 -6.55 -4.15
N GLY A 131 17.64 -6.75 -5.32
CA GLY A 131 17.70 -5.82 -6.44
C GLY A 131 17.24 -4.41 -6.05
N VAL A 132 16.07 -4.28 -5.43
CA VAL A 132 15.53 -2.99 -4.98
C VAL A 132 16.38 -2.38 -3.86
N THR A 133 16.88 -3.20 -2.93
CA THR A 133 17.78 -2.75 -1.85
C THR A 133 19.07 -2.14 -2.42
N LEU A 134 19.71 -2.82 -3.37
CA LEU A 134 20.92 -2.34 -4.05
C LEU A 134 20.65 -1.10 -4.91
N LEU A 135 19.49 -1.02 -5.56
CA LEU A 135 19.07 0.19 -6.29
C LEU A 135 18.91 1.39 -5.35
N ASN A 136 18.40 1.19 -4.13
CA ASN A 136 18.25 2.24 -3.14
C ASN A 136 19.59 2.81 -2.64
N PHE A 137 20.71 2.08 -2.79
CA PHE A 137 22.04 2.63 -2.53
C PHE A 137 22.41 3.76 -3.51
N LYS A 138 21.81 3.81 -4.71
CA LYS A 138 22.06 4.87 -5.70
C LYS A 138 21.40 6.21 -5.37
N GLY A 139 20.62 6.29 -4.30
CA GLY A 139 20.09 7.54 -3.75
C GLY A 139 18.60 7.77 -4.05
N ILE A 140 17.95 8.45 -3.11
CA ILE A 140 16.48 8.46 -2.96
C ILE A 140 15.76 9.40 -3.93
N ARG A 141 16.47 10.33 -4.58
CA ARG A 141 15.87 11.19 -5.62
C ARG A 141 15.35 10.39 -6.82
N PHE A 142 15.93 9.22 -7.10
CA PHE A 142 15.41 8.31 -8.11
C PHE A 142 14.09 7.64 -7.68
N SER A 143 13.91 7.40 -6.38
CA SER A 143 12.72 6.71 -5.83
C SER A 143 11.45 7.55 -5.97
N GLY A 144 11.50 8.87 -5.79
CA GLY A 144 10.30 9.72 -5.80
C GLY A 144 9.58 9.79 -7.16
N PHE A 145 10.31 9.98 -8.26
CA PHE A 145 9.72 10.02 -9.60
C PHE A 145 9.20 8.65 -10.05
N ILE A 146 9.98 7.60 -9.78
CA ILE A 146 9.59 6.22 -10.08
C ILE A 146 8.34 5.83 -9.28
N SER A 147 8.22 6.28 -8.02
CA SER A 147 7.04 6.04 -7.18
C SER A 147 5.77 6.63 -7.81
N THR A 148 5.77 7.90 -8.22
CA THR A 148 4.58 8.53 -8.82
C THR A 148 4.17 7.81 -10.11
N LEU A 149 5.13 7.50 -10.98
CA LEU A 149 4.86 6.78 -12.22
C LEU A 149 4.32 5.38 -11.94
N GLY A 150 4.93 4.66 -11.00
CA GLY A 150 4.51 3.32 -10.60
C GLY A 150 3.10 3.26 -10.05
N VAL A 151 2.68 4.28 -9.30
CA VAL A 151 1.33 4.33 -8.70
C VAL A 151 0.27 4.56 -9.75
N ILE A 152 0.53 5.47 -10.69
CA ILE A 152 -0.39 5.70 -11.81
C ILE A 152 -0.49 4.44 -12.67
N THR A 153 0.66 3.88 -13.06
CA THR A 153 0.71 2.79 -14.04
C THR A 153 0.36 1.41 -13.47
N GLY A 154 0.71 1.12 -12.23
CA GLY A 154 0.53 -0.20 -11.62
C GLY A 154 -0.51 -0.29 -10.52
N THR A 155 -1.02 0.84 -10.00
CA THR A 155 -2.11 0.83 -9.01
C THR A 155 -3.38 1.46 -9.58
N LEU A 156 -3.34 2.73 -9.99
CA LEU A 156 -4.54 3.46 -10.39
C LEU A 156 -5.12 2.95 -11.71
N LEU A 157 -4.29 2.74 -12.73
CA LEU A 157 -4.76 2.22 -14.02
C LEU A 157 -5.31 0.79 -13.90
N PRO A 158 -4.60 -0.19 -13.30
CA PRO A 158 -5.15 -1.53 -13.13
C PRO A 158 -6.33 -1.58 -12.15
N GLY A 159 -6.29 -0.77 -11.09
CA GLY A 159 -7.40 -0.64 -10.15
C GLY A 159 -8.67 -0.08 -10.82
N ALA A 160 -8.53 0.96 -11.64
CA ALA A 160 -9.63 1.52 -12.42
C ALA A 160 -10.14 0.50 -13.43
N LEU A 161 -9.24 -0.28 -14.06
CA LEU A 161 -9.61 -1.37 -14.96
C LEU A 161 -10.48 -2.42 -14.25
N ILE A 162 -10.06 -2.88 -13.06
CA ILE A 162 -10.86 -3.83 -12.25
C ILE A 162 -12.25 -3.26 -11.95
N VAL A 163 -12.33 -2.00 -11.51
CA VAL A 163 -13.60 -1.33 -11.20
C VAL A 163 -14.50 -1.22 -12.43
N ILE A 164 -13.95 -0.77 -13.56
CA ILE A 164 -14.70 -0.62 -14.82
C ILE A 164 -15.21 -1.98 -15.31
N LEU A 165 -14.36 -3.01 -15.27
CA LEU A 165 -14.75 -4.37 -15.65
C LEU A 165 -15.85 -4.91 -14.73
N GLY A 166 -15.73 -4.72 -13.41
CA GLY A 166 -16.77 -5.10 -12.45
C GLY A 166 -18.10 -4.38 -12.66
N LEU A 167 -18.08 -3.07 -12.91
CA LEU A 167 -19.29 -2.30 -13.24
C LEU A 167 -19.92 -2.74 -14.56
N SER A 168 -19.09 -3.05 -15.57
CA SER A 168 -19.58 -3.58 -16.84
C SER A 168 -20.20 -4.97 -16.69
N TRP A 169 -19.64 -5.81 -15.82
CA TRP A 169 -20.15 -7.16 -15.52
C TRP A 169 -21.58 -7.10 -14.96
N LEU A 170 -21.80 -6.16 -14.02
CA LEU A 170 -23.13 -5.86 -13.46
C LEU A 170 -24.09 -5.33 -14.52
N TYR A 171 -23.65 -4.36 -15.33
CA TYR A 171 -24.50 -3.74 -16.35
C TYR A 171 -25.02 -4.76 -17.39
N TRP A 172 -24.18 -5.72 -17.77
CA TRP A 172 -24.53 -6.77 -18.73
C TRP A 172 -25.23 -7.98 -18.09
N GLY A 173 -25.48 -7.96 -16.78
CA GLY A 173 -26.18 -9.04 -16.07
C GLY A 173 -25.45 -10.38 -16.14
N LYS A 174 -24.11 -10.36 -16.14
CA LYS A 174 -23.31 -11.59 -16.16
C LYS A 174 -23.44 -12.35 -14.83
N PRO A 175 -23.24 -13.69 -14.81
CA PRO A 175 -23.31 -14.49 -13.59
C PRO A 175 -22.37 -13.96 -12.51
N MET A 176 -22.84 -13.86 -11.27
CA MET A 176 -22.05 -13.39 -10.13
C MET A 176 -21.77 -14.56 -9.18
N GLU A 177 -20.56 -14.57 -8.62
CA GLU A 177 -20.12 -15.55 -7.62
C GLU A 177 -20.54 -15.17 -6.19
N ILE A 178 -21.19 -14.02 -6.01
CA ILE A 178 -21.71 -13.55 -4.73
C ILE A 178 -23.18 -13.16 -4.84
N GLU A 179 -23.90 -13.37 -3.74
CA GLU A 179 -25.22 -12.80 -3.54
C GLU A 179 -25.08 -11.39 -2.93
N MET A 180 -25.87 -10.45 -3.43
CA MET A 180 -25.94 -9.07 -2.92
C MET A 180 -27.29 -8.82 -2.26
N THR A 181 -27.53 -9.48 -1.12
CA THR A 181 -28.73 -9.29 -0.30
C THR A 181 -28.39 -8.60 1.03
N TRP A 182 -29.39 -8.02 1.70
CA TRP A 182 -29.19 -7.41 3.01
C TRP A 182 -28.61 -8.40 4.05
N ASN A 183 -29.06 -9.66 3.99
CA ASN A 183 -28.56 -10.70 4.89
C ASN A 183 -27.09 -11.05 4.64
N SER A 184 -26.62 -10.94 3.40
CA SER A 184 -25.20 -11.14 3.04
C SER A 184 -24.32 -9.92 3.33
N PHE A 185 -24.89 -8.75 3.63
CA PHE A 185 -24.14 -7.53 3.96
C PHE A 185 -23.63 -7.55 5.40
N ILE A 186 -24.50 -7.95 6.34
CA ILE A 186 -24.14 -7.99 7.76
C ILE A 186 -23.40 -9.31 8.03
N PRO A 187 -22.11 -9.28 8.42
CA PRO A 187 -21.37 -10.50 8.69
C PRO A 187 -21.90 -11.19 9.95
N SER A 188 -22.00 -12.51 9.91
CA SER A 188 -22.24 -13.30 11.12
C SER A 188 -20.91 -13.45 11.87
N ILE A 189 -20.74 -12.77 13.01
CA ILE A 189 -19.51 -12.84 13.80
C ILE A 189 -19.58 -14.05 14.74
N THR A 190 -19.42 -15.24 14.17
CA THR A 190 -19.50 -16.52 14.90
C THR A 190 -18.15 -17.16 15.12
N HIS A 191 -17.13 -16.80 14.34
CA HIS A 191 -15.80 -17.41 14.39
C HIS A 191 -14.69 -16.39 14.66
N PRO A 192 -13.70 -16.72 15.52
CA PRO A 192 -12.58 -15.81 15.83
C PRO A 192 -11.78 -15.34 14.61
N TYR A 193 -11.73 -16.14 13.53
CA TYR A 193 -11.08 -15.79 12.27
C TYR A 193 -11.59 -14.45 11.68
N GLN A 194 -12.87 -14.13 11.89
CA GLN A 194 -13.47 -12.89 11.38
C GLN A 194 -12.92 -11.63 12.07
N LEU A 195 -12.47 -11.75 13.33
CA LEU A 195 -11.79 -10.65 14.03
C LEU A 195 -10.36 -10.45 13.51
N VAL A 196 -9.67 -11.55 13.17
CA VAL A 196 -8.35 -11.49 12.51
C VAL A 196 -8.49 -10.81 11.16
N PHE A 197 -9.54 -11.12 10.40
CA PHE A 197 -9.83 -10.47 9.13
C PHE A 197 -10.04 -8.96 9.28
N LEU A 198 -10.88 -8.53 10.24
CA LEU A 198 -11.09 -7.11 10.53
C LEU A 198 -9.76 -6.39 10.81
N SER A 199 -8.83 -7.02 11.55
CA SER A 199 -7.51 -6.44 11.79
C SER A 199 -6.71 -6.23 10.50
N GLY A 200 -6.78 -7.17 9.55
CA GLY A 200 -6.14 -7.05 8.24
C GLY A 200 -6.76 -5.95 7.36
N VAL A 201 -8.09 -5.80 7.40
CA VAL A 201 -8.78 -4.70 6.69
C VAL A 201 -8.39 -3.35 7.29
N ILE A 202 -8.35 -3.22 8.61
CA ILE A 202 -7.89 -2.00 9.29
C ILE A 202 -6.45 -1.68 8.88
N LEU A 203 -5.55 -2.67 8.91
CA LEU A 203 -4.15 -2.51 8.52
C LEU A 203 -4.01 -2.08 7.06
N SER A 204 -4.93 -2.48 6.17
CA SER A 204 -4.91 -2.07 4.76
C SER A 204 -5.10 -0.56 4.54
N PHE A 205 -5.63 0.16 5.55
CA PHE A 205 -5.81 1.61 5.53
C PHE A 205 -4.75 2.38 6.33
N ALA A 206 -3.78 1.69 6.94
CA ALA A 206 -2.70 2.32 7.69
C ALA A 206 -1.71 3.06 6.75
N GLY A 207 -1.02 4.08 7.29
CA GLY A 207 0.06 4.79 6.58
C GLY A 207 -0.28 6.19 6.06
N ILE A 208 -1.49 6.72 6.27
CA ILE A 208 -1.85 8.10 5.88
C ILE A 208 -0.94 9.15 6.53
N GLU A 209 -0.47 8.84 7.73
CA GLU A 209 0.45 9.64 8.54
C GLU A 209 1.85 9.76 7.94
N MET A 210 2.28 8.84 7.05
CA MET A 210 3.64 8.85 6.51
C MET A 210 3.98 10.12 5.75
N ASN A 211 3.04 10.66 4.98
CA ASN A 211 3.30 11.82 4.13
C ASN A 211 3.32 13.13 4.91
N ALA A 212 3.05 13.11 6.22
CA ALA A 212 3.19 14.28 7.07
C ALA A 212 4.60 14.84 7.15
N VAL A 213 5.63 14.01 6.93
CA VAL A 213 7.02 14.49 6.85
C VAL A 213 7.23 15.53 5.74
N HIS A 214 6.33 15.55 4.75
CA HIS A 214 6.37 16.47 3.62
C HIS A 214 5.49 17.71 3.80
N ALA A 215 4.78 17.86 4.92
CA ALA A 215 3.81 18.94 5.12
C ALA A 215 4.42 20.35 4.93
N ASN A 216 5.67 20.53 5.34
CA ASN A 216 6.44 21.76 5.17
C ASN A 216 6.79 22.10 3.71
N ASP A 217 6.84 21.10 2.84
CA ASP A 217 7.22 21.26 1.42
C ASP A 217 5.99 21.46 0.51
N VAL A 218 4.79 21.45 1.09
CA VAL A 218 3.49 21.63 0.44
C VAL A 218 3.18 23.11 0.25
N GLU A 219 2.63 23.46 -0.91
CA GLU A 219 2.15 24.82 -1.16
C GLU A 219 0.92 25.12 -0.29
N ASN A 220 0.98 26.15 0.55
CA ASN A 220 -0.08 26.51 1.50
C ASN A 220 -0.56 25.31 2.35
N PRO A 221 0.30 24.78 3.26
CA PRO A 221 0.04 23.54 3.99
C PRO A 221 -1.30 23.52 4.72
N GLN A 222 -1.71 24.65 5.31
CA GLN A 222 -2.95 24.78 6.08
C GLN A 222 -4.23 24.49 5.27
N LYS A 223 -4.20 24.67 3.94
CA LYS A 223 -5.36 24.39 3.07
C LYS A 223 -5.12 23.17 2.17
N SER A 224 -3.95 23.10 1.56
CA SER A 224 -3.64 22.07 0.57
C SER A 224 -3.46 20.70 1.19
N TYR A 225 -2.93 20.62 2.41
CA TYR A 225 -2.69 19.34 3.08
C TYR A 225 -4.00 18.66 3.49
N PRO A 226 -4.94 19.32 4.21
CA PRO A 226 -6.26 18.72 4.49
C PRO A 226 -7.05 18.39 3.21
N LEU A 227 -6.97 19.23 2.18
CA LEU A 227 -7.65 18.96 0.90
C LEU A 227 -7.09 17.71 0.21
N ALA A 228 -5.77 17.55 0.17
CA ALA A 228 -5.14 16.37 -0.40
C ALA A 228 -5.52 15.11 0.37
N ILE A 229 -5.56 15.16 1.70
CA ILE A 229 -6.01 14.04 2.54
C ILE A 229 -7.46 13.69 2.23
N LEU A 230 -8.37 14.67 2.17
CA LEU A 230 -9.77 14.44 1.86
C LEU A 230 -9.96 13.73 0.51
N ILE A 231 -9.30 14.23 -0.54
CA ILE A 231 -9.34 13.63 -1.88
C ILE A 231 -8.78 12.19 -1.82
N SER A 232 -7.68 11.99 -1.10
CA SER A 232 -7.05 10.67 -0.95
C SER A 232 -8.00 9.69 -0.28
N VAL A 233 -8.62 10.07 0.84
CA VAL A 233 -9.57 9.24 1.59
C VAL A 233 -10.73 8.82 0.68
N VAL A 234 -11.36 9.76 -0.01
CA VAL A 234 -12.48 9.47 -0.92
C VAL A 234 -12.06 8.49 -2.01
N LEU A 235 -10.95 8.73 -2.70
CA LEU A 235 -10.46 7.85 -3.76
C LEU A 235 -10.10 6.46 -3.23
N ILE A 236 -9.43 6.36 -2.09
CA ILE A 236 -9.02 5.08 -1.50
C ILE A 236 -10.24 4.24 -1.13
N VAL A 237 -11.25 4.86 -0.49
CA VAL A 237 -12.49 4.17 -0.10
C VAL A 237 -13.25 3.69 -1.33
N ILE A 238 -13.41 4.54 -2.35
CA ILE A 238 -14.13 4.18 -3.58
C ILE A 238 -13.43 3.03 -4.30
N PHE A 239 -12.13 3.17 -4.58
CA PHE A 239 -11.38 2.14 -5.32
C PHE A 239 -11.30 0.83 -4.55
N THR A 240 -11.05 0.88 -3.24
CA THR A 240 -10.96 -0.34 -2.42
C THR A 240 -12.31 -1.04 -2.32
N SER A 241 -13.40 -0.30 -2.12
CA SER A 241 -14.75 -0.89 -2.03
C SER A 241 -15.19 -1.51 -3.35
N LEU A 242 -15.09 -0.74 -4.45
CA LEU A 242 -15.53 -1.22 -5.76
C LEU A 242 -14.60 -2.30 -6.33
N GLY A 243 -13.29 -2.16 -6.11
CA GLY A 243 -12.29 -3.13 -6.54
C GLY A 243 -12.44 -4.47 -5.81
N THR A 244 -12.64 -4.43 -4.50
CA THR A 244 -12.92 -5.64 -3.69
C THR A 244 -14.19 -6.33 -4.17
N LEU A 245 -15.28 -5.58 -4.38
CA LEU A 245 -16.51 -6.16 -4.91
C LEU A 245 -16.33 -6.73 -6.31
N ALA A 246 -15.60 -6.06 -7.20
CA ALA A 246 -15.33 -6.56 -8.54
C ALA A 246 -14.62 -7.92 -8.53
N ILE A 247 -13.65 -8.10 -7.64
CA ILE A 247 -12.97 -9.39 -7.46
C ILE A 247 -13.95 -10.44 -6.92
N ALA A 248 -14.71 -10.09 -5.87
CA ALA A 248 -15.68 -11.01 -5.26
C ALA A 248 -16.80 -11.44 -6.23
N MET A 249 -17.19 -10.58 -7.18
CA MET A 249 -18.23 -10.90 -8.16
C MET A 249 -17.81 -11.94 -9.20
N VAL A 250 -16.52 -12.01 -9.54
CA VAL A 250 -16.04 -12.79 -10.69
C VAL A 250 -15.26 -14.04 -10.30
N ILE A 251 -14.68 -14.08 -9.09
CA ILE A 251 -13.93 -15.24 -8.59
C ILE A 251 -14.72 -15.92 -7.47
N PRO A 252 -14.98 -17.24 -7.54
CA PRO A 252 -15.55 -17.98 -6.42
C PRO A 252 -14.70 -17.80 -5.16
N GLN A 253 -15.33 -17.57 -4.00
CA GLN A 253 -14.64 -17.22 -2.74
C GLN A 253 -13.50 -18.18 -2.40
N GLU A 254 -13.73 -19.49 -2.51
CA GLU A 254 -12.75 -20.55 -2.21
C GLU A 254 -11.54 -20.56 -3.17
N LYS A 255 -11.64 -19.90 -4.32
CA LYS A 255 -10.60 -19.81 -5.36
C LYS A 255 -9.88 -18.45 -5.37
N ILE A 256 -10.23 -17.54 -4.47
CA ILE A 256 -9.56 -16.25 -4.37
C ILE A 256 -8.14 -16.48 -3.83
N ASN A 257 -7.15 -16.38 -4.72
CA ASN A 257 -5.76 -16.39 -4.33
C ASN A 257 -5.40 -15.04 -3.69
N LEU A 258 -4.98 -15.05 -2.42
CA LEU A 258 -4.65 -13.81 -1.68
C LEU A 258 -3.42 -13.07 -2.21
N ILE A 259 -2.55 -13.77 -2.95
CA ILE A 259 -1.31 -13.24 -3.50
C ILE A 259 -1.52 -12.68 -4.91
N ALA A 260 -2.24 -13.40 -5.77
CA ALA A 260 -2.41 -13.03 -7.19
C ALA A 260 -3.84 -12.61 -7.54
N GLY A 261 -4.76 -12.55 -6.57
CA GLY A 261 -6.21 -12.39 -6.82
C GLY A 261 -6.59 -11.17 -7.65
N SER A 262 -5.84 -10.06 -7.53
CA SER A 262 -6.12 -8.84 -8.29
C SER A 262 -5.83 -9.03 -9.78
N VAL A 263 -4.70 -9.64 -10.13
CA VAL A 263 -4.40 -9.96 -11.54
C VAL A 263 -5.24 -11.13 -12.03
N ALA A 264 -5.55 -12.09 -11.17
CA ALA A 264 -6.45 -13.20 -11.49
C ALA A 264 -7.84 -12.68 -11.86
N ALA A 265 -8.40 -11.71 -11.14
CA ALA A 265 -9.70 -11.12 -11.46
C ALA A 265 -9.69 -10.47 -12.85
N ILE A 266 -8.61 -9.77 -13.21
CA ILE A 266 -8.44 -9.23 -14.56
C ILE A 266 -8.39 -10.38 -15.58
N ASP A 267 -7.68 -11.48 -15.31
CA ASP A 267 -7.65 -12.67 -16.19
C ASP A 267 -9.04 -13.28 -16.39
N TYR A 268 -9.83 -13.42 -15.33
CA TYR A 268 -11.22 -13.87 -15.40
C TYR A 268 -12.08 -12.95 -16.29
N PHE A 269 -12.03 -11.63 -16.04
CA PHE A 269 -12.79 -10.67 -16.85
C PHE A 269 -12.34 -10.68 -18.31
N LEU A 270 -11.04 -10.57 -18.58
CA LEU A 270 -10.53 -10.52 -19.94
C LEU A 270 -10.74 -11.83 -20.70
N THR A 271 -10.70 -12.98 -20.02
CA THR A 271 -11.06 -14.27 -20.64
C THR A 271 -12.52 -14.27 -21.09
N ALA A 272 -13.44 -13.78 -20.25
CA ALA A 272 -14.86 -13.69 -20.60
C ALA A 272 -15.17 -12.70 -21.75
N TYR A 273 -14.29 -11.72 -21.99
CA TYR A 273 -14.38 -10.77 -23.11
C TYR A 273 -13.50 -11.13 -24.31
N ASN A 274 -12.83 -12.30 -24.32
CA ASN A 274 -11.85 -12.71 -25.35
C ASN A 274 -10.65 -11.76 -25.53
N LEU A 275 -10.21 -11.11 -24.45
CA LEU A 275 -9.12 -10.14 -24.39
C LEU A 275 -7.91 -10.64 -23.57
N LYS A 276 -7.79 -11.97 -23.37
CA LYS A 276 -6.73 -12.58 -22.53
C LYS A 276 -5.31 -12.18 -22.95
N GLY A 277 -5.08 -11.86 -24.23
CA GLY A 277 -3.76 -11.44 -24.73
C GLY A 277 -3.16 -10.18 -24.06
N TYR A 278 -3.96 -9.37 -23.37
CA TYR A 278 -3.47 -8.18 -22.65
C TYR A 278 -2.94 -8.48 -21.24
N ILE A 279 -3.17 -9.70 -20.72
CA ILE A 279 -2.78 -10.06 -19.35
C ILE A 279 -1.28 -9.91 -19.09
N PRO A 280 -0.37 -10.33 -19.98
CA PRO A 280 1.06 -10.15 -19.73
C PRO A 280 1.47 -8.69 -19.58
N LEU A 281 0.92 -7.80 -20.40
CA LEU A 281 1.19 -6.36 -20.33
C LEU A 281 0.69 -5.78 -19.00
N ILE A 282 -0.55 -6.10 -18.62
CA ILE A 282 -1.16 -5.61 -17.38
C ILE A 282 -0.39 -6.13 -16.15
N SER A 283 0.03 -7.40 -16.18
CA SER A 283 0.81 -8.02 -15.11
C SER A 283 2.16 -7.32 -14.90
N VAL A 284 2.83 -6.94 -15.98
CA VAL A 284 4.07 -6.14 -15.93
C VAL A 284 3.82 -4.76 -15.33
N LEU A 285 2.74 -4.09 -15.71
CA LEU A 285 2.37 -2.77 -15.17
C LEU A 285 2.09 -2.84 -13.66
N ILE A 286 1.29 -3.81 -13.21
CA ILE A 286 1.00 -4.03 -11.80
C ILE A 286 2.29 -4.31 -11.02
N SER A 287 3.12 -5.22 -11.53
CA SER A 287 4.39 -5.57 -10.90
C SER A 287 5.33 -4.36 -10.80
N PHE A 288 5.41 -3.54 -11.84
CA PHE A 288 6.18 -2.29 -11.83
C PHE A 288 5.67 -1.31 -10.77
N GLY A 289 4.35 -1.13 -10.63
CA GLY A 289 3.79 -0.27 -9.60
C GLY A 289 4.08 -0.75 -8.18
N ALA A 290 3.94 -2.06 -7.95
CA ALA A 290 4.27 -2.67 -6.65
C ALA A 290 5.77 -2.54 -6.33
N LEU A 291 6.66 -2.72 -7.31
CA LEU A 291 8.11 -2.50 -7.16
C LEU A 291 8.45 -1.04 -6.83
N ALA A 292 7.79 -0.10 -7.51
CA ALA A 292 7.97 1.32 -7.27
C ALA A 292 7.53 1.70 -5.84
N GLY A 293 6.37 1.18 -5.40
CA GLY A 293 5.89 1.34 -4.03
C GLY A 293 6.87 0.76 -3.01
N LEU A 294 7.30 -0.50 -3.20
CA LEU A 294 8.29 -1.17 -2.35
C LEU A 294 9.58 -0.36 -2.20
N SER A 295 10.10 0.22 -3.28
CA SER A 295 11.30 1.07 -3.22
C SER A 295 11.13 2.27 -2.30
N THR A 296 9.96 2.91 -2.30
CA THR A 296 9.67 4.06 -1.43
C THR A 296 9.62 3.64 0.05
N TRP A 297 9.00 2.49 0.34
CA TRP A 297 8.89 1.95 1.70
C TRP A 297 10.19 1.37 2.26
N ILE A 298 11.13 0.96 1.41
CA ILE A 298 12.48 0.54 1.82
C ILE A 298 13.29 1.74 2.35
N ALA A 299 13.16 2.90 1.72
CA ALA A 299 13.97 4.07 2.03
C ALA A 299 13.39 4.98 3.13
N GLY A 300 12.07 5.14 3.19
CA GLY A 300 11.40 6.12 4.05
C GLY A 300 11.59 5.88 5.57
N PRO A 301 11.06 4.77 6.12
CA PRO A 301 11.17 4.45 7.54
C PRO A 301 12.62 4.37 8.03
N SER A 302 13.51 3.77 7.24
CA SER A 302 14.94 3.68 7.55
C SER A 302 15.59 5.07 7.74
N LYS A 303 15.16 6.09 6.99
CA LYS A 303 15.63 7.47 7.20
C LYS A 303 15.03 8.10 8.46
N GLY A 304 13.73 7.92 8.69
CA GLY A 304 13.08 8.42 9.90
C GLY A 304 13.76 7.88 11.16
N LEU A 305 14.06 6.57 11.14
CA LEU A 305 14.76 5.90 12.22
C LEU A 305 16.21 6.38 12.37
N LEU A 306 16.92 6.64 11.27
CA LEU A 306 18.25 7.25 11.31
C LEU A 306 18.24 8.61 12.01
N THR A 307 17.28 9.47 11.65
CA THR A 307 17.14 10.83 12.22
C THR A 307 16.77 10.77 13.70
N ALA A 308 15.88 9.85 14.10
CA ALA A 308 15.56 9.62 15.50
C ALA A 308 16.78 9.15 16.31
N ALA A 309 17.70 8.43 15.67
CA ALA A 309 18.88 7.83 16.29
C ALA A 309 20.15 8.71 16.30
N GLU A 310 20.08 9.96 15.80
CA GLU A 310 21.20 10.91 15.87
C GLU A 310 21.62 11.21 17.32
N ASN A 311 20.71 11.01 18.29
CA ASN A 311 20.97 11.15 19.73
C ASN A 311 21.71 9.96 20.36
N GLY A 312 22.07 8.94 19.59
CA GLY A 312 22.87 7.81 20.07
C GLY A 312 22.11 6.52 20.34
N ASP A 313 20.81 6.49 20.08
CA ASP A 313 19.90 5.40 20.45
C ASP A 313 20.05 4.10 19.63
N LEU A 314 20.81 4.12 18.52
CA LEU A 314 21.07 2.92 17.70
C LEU A 314 22.53 2.44 17.79
N PRO A 315 22.82 1.15 17.59
CA PRO A 315 24.19 0.66 17.38
C PRO A 315 24.93 1.39 16.25
N PRO A 316 26.26 1.64 16.37
CA PRO A 316 27.04 2.37 15.36
C PRO A 316 26.97 1.78 13.94
N ILE A 317 26.77 0.46 13.82
CA ILE A 317 26.65 -0.24 12.53
C ILE A 317 25.39 0.22 11.77
N LEU A 318 24.28 0.44 12.48
CA LEU A 318 23.00 0.85 11.87
C LEU A 318 22.97 2.33 11.50
N ARG A 319 23.86 3.14 12.10
CA ARG A 319 24.03 4.56 11.78
C ARG A 319 24.87 4.82 10.52
N LYS A 320 25.45 3.79 9.90
CA LYS A 320 26.31 3.95 8.71
C LYS A 320 25.50 4.44 7.51
N VAL A 321 25.94 5.57 6.94
CA VAL A 321 25.42 6.12 5.68
C VAL A 321 26.47 6.06 4.56
N ASN A 322 26.02 5.97 3.32
CA ASN A 322 26.91 6.12 2.16
C ASN A 322 27.12 7.59 1.77
N GLN A 323 27.93 7.84 0.74
CA GLN A 323 28.22 9.18 0.20
C GLN A 323 26.96 9.97 -0.24
N LYS A 324 25.83 9.29 -0.46
CA LYS A 324 24.55 9.87 -0.87
C LYS A 324 23.57 10.06 0.29
N GLY A 325 24.00 9.80 1.54
CA GLY A 325 23.17 9.91 2.74
C GLY A 325 22.13 8.79 2.89
N THR A 326 22.32 7.65 2.23
CA THR A 326 21.44 6.47 2.37
C THR A 326 21.90 5.60 3.55
N PRO A 327 21.00 5.17 4.46
CA PRO A 327 21.34 4.35 5.63
C PRO A 327 21.64 2.87 5.28
N VAL A 328 22.86 2.59 4.83
CA VAL A 328 23.24 1.25 4.34
C VAL A 328 23.10 0.16 5.40
N GLY A 329 23.48 0.44 6.66
CA GLY A 329 23.42 -0.55 7.74
C GLY A 329 22.00 -1.05 8.01
N MET A 330 21.02 -0.15 8.03
CA MET A 330 19.61 -0.49 8.21
C MET A 330 19.02 -1.21 7.00
N LEU A 331 19.36 -0.77 5.79
CA LEU A 331 18.90 -1.41 4.56
C LEU A 331 19.42 -2.85 4.41
N ILE A 332 20.64 -3.13 4.86
CA ILE A 332 21.17 -4.50 4.90
C ILE A 332 20.48 -5.31 6.00
N LEU A 333 20.26 -4.73 7.19
CA LEU A 333 19.60 -5.44 8.29
C LEU A 333 18.19 -5.89 7.90
N GLN A 334 17.35 -5.00 7.36
CA GLN A 334 16.03 -5.38 6.86
C GLN A 334 16.11 -6.33 5.65
N GLY A 335 17.22 -6.32 4.91
CA GLY A 335 17.51 -7.24 3.81
C GLY A 335 17.69 -8.69 4.27
N VAL A 336 18.23 -8.85 5.48
CA VAL A 336 18.58 -10.14 6.09
C VAL A 336 17.44 -10.73 6.92
N ILE A 337 16.63 -9.88 7.57
CA ILE A 337 15.41 -10.29 8.29
C ILE A 337 14.37 -10.79 7.30
#